data_AF-A0A2S1H2P4-F1
#
_entry.id   AF-A0A2S1H2P4-F1
#
_cell.length_a   1.000
_cell.length_b   1.000
_cell.length_c   1.000
_cell.angle_alpha   90.00
_cell.angle_beta   90.00
_cell.angle_gamma   90.00
#
_symmetry.space_group_name_H-M   'P 1'
#
loop_
_entity.id
_entity.type
_entity.pdbx_description
1 polymer ?
#
loop_
_entity_poly.entity_id
_entity_poly.type
_entity_poly.pdbx_seq_one_letter_code
_entity_poly.pdbx_strand_id
1 'polypeptide(L)'
;MSNYINGEDALKALFNNNEVDPHDPIHIIFHLKARMKERGLTQQQLAEMSGVRQATISQLCRGNVERLHIPTLEKIAAAMNITDITQLLSFLPESEIMSGGNPYDIVFNNDKNA
;
A
#
# COMPACT_ATOMS: atom_id res chain seq x y z
N MET A 1 5.92 -5.27 28.72
CA MET A 1 7.06 -6.21 28.54
C MET A 1 6.55 -7.62 28.77
N SER A 2 6.30 -8.37 27.69
CA SER A 2 5.96 -9.80 27.78
C SER A 2 7.22 -10.59 28.14
N ASN A 3 7.16 -11.34 29.24
CA ASN A 3 8.22 -12.28 29.62
C ASN A 3 8.00 -13.60 28.87
N TYR A 4 8.75 -13.83 27.81
CA TYR A 4 8.78 -15.12 27.12
C TYR A 4 9.68 -16.08 27.91
N ILE A 5 9.12 -17.20 28.37
CA ILE A 5 9.74 -18.09 29.37
C ILE A 5 10.65 -19.15 28.71
N ASN A 6 10.51 -19.40 27.41
CA ASN A 6 11.38 -20.32 26.66
C ASN A 6 11.57 -19.89 25.19
N GLY A 7 12.54 -20.50 24.50
CA GLY A 7 12.89 -20.19 23.11
C GLY A 7 11.82 -20.58 22.07
N GLU A 8 10.96 -21.55 22.40
CA GLU A 8 9.84 -21.96 21.54
C GLU A 8 8.73 -20.90 21.54
N ASP A 9 8.48 -20.26 22.69
CA ASP A 9 7.53 -19.15 22.83
C ASP A 9 8.03 -17.89 22.11
N ALA A 10 9.34 -17.65 22.13
CA ALA A 10 9.96 -16.57 21.35
C ALA A 10 9.83 -16.82 19.83
N LEU A 11 10.07 -18.05 19.37
CA LEU A 11 9.86 -18.45 17.97
C LEU A 11 8.39 -18.32 17.56
N LYS A 12 7.45 -18.76 18.41
CA LYS A 12 6.01 -18.63 18.15
C LYS A 12 5.58 -17.17 18.04
N ALA A 13 6.11 -16.27 18.87
CA ALA A 13 5.84 -14.84 18.77
C ALA A 13 6.37 -14.24 17.46
N LEU A 14 7.58 -14.62 17.04
CA LEU A 14 8.18 -14.15 15.77
C LEU A 14 7.40 -14.62 14.53
N PHE A 15 6.80 -15.80 14.57
CA PHE A 15 6.06 -16.39 13.44
C PHE A 15 4.53 -16.24 13.55
N ASN A 16 4.02 -15.56 14.58
CA ASN A 16 2.60 -15.27 14.69
C ASN A 16 2.25 -14.16 13.70
N ASN A 17 2.05 -14.54 12.43
CA ASN A 17 1.85 -13.66 11.25
C ASN A 17 0.69 -12.64 11.33
N ASN A 18 0.02 -12.50 12.48
CA ASN A 18 -1.08 -11.56 12.70
C ASN A 18 -0.79 -10.53 13.81
N GLU A 19 0.34 -10.58 14.49
CA GLU A 19 0.75 -9.54 15.44
C GLU A 19 1.56 -8.49 14.68
N VAL A 20 0.89 -7.42 14.27
CA VAL A 20 1.56 -6.18 13.83
C VAL A 20 2.35 -5.66 15.03
N ASP A 21 3.67 -5.50 14.89
CA ASP A 21 4.46 -4.86 15.94
C ASP A 21 3.91 -3.44 16.15
N PRO A 22 3.49 -3.05 17.36
CA PRO A 22 2.98 -1.72 17.65
C PRO A 22 3.97 -0.59 17.30
N HIS A 23 5.25 -0.92 17.11
CA HIS A 23 6.32 0.02 16.75
C HIS A 23 6.57 0.11 15.24
N ASP A 24 5.97 -0.75 14.41
CA ASP A 24 6.12 -0.65 12.96
C ASP A 24 5.47 0.65 12.45
N PRO A 25 6.20 1.48 11.66
CA PRO A 25 5.62 2.68 11.08
C PRO A 25 4.48 2.31 10.12
N ILE A 26 3.36 3.01 10.26
CA ILE A 26 2.21 2.85 9.38
C ILE A 26 2.37 3.76 8.16
N HIS A 27 2.31 3.16 6.97
CA HIS A 27 2.34 3.86 5.69
C HIS A 27 0.99 3.82 4.98
N ILE A 28 0.66 4.91 4.28
CA ILE A 28 -0.53 5.01 3.44
C ILE A 28 -0.21 4.50 2.04
N ILE A 29 -1.03 3.58 1.53
CA ILE A 29 -0.92 3.02 0.18
C ILE A 29 -2.09 3.48 -0.68
N PHE A 30 -1.77 3.94 -1.89
CA PHE A 30 -2.76 4.37 -2.88
C PHE A 30 -3.02 3.29 -3.94
N HIS A 31 -4.27 2.84 -4.05
CA HIS A 31 -4.67 1.70 -4.90
C HIS A 31 -5.20 2.08 -6.29
N LEU A 32 -5.08 3.35 -6.67
CA LEU A 32 -5.71 3.86 -7.90
C LEU A 32 -5.35 3.07 -9.16
N LYS A 33 -4.07 2.71 -9.31
CA LYS A 33 -3.60 1.94 -10.47
C LYS A 33 -4.31 0.59 -10.59
N ALA A 34 -4.53 -0.10 -9.46
CA ALA A 34 -5.25 -1.38 -9.43
C ALA A 34 -6.73 -1.17 -9.79
N ARG A 35 -7.39 -0.19 -9.15
CA ARG A 35 -8.81 0.13 -9.39
C ARG A 35 -9.10 0.55 -10.84
N MET A 36 -8.16 1.21 -11.49
CA MET A 36 -8.24 1.55 -12.92
C MET A 36 -8.13 0.31 -13.81
N LYS A 37 -7.17 -0.58 -13.51
CA LYS A 37 -6.96 -1.82 -14.28
C LYS A 37 -8.20 -2.72 -14.23
N GLU A 38 -8.82 -2.86 -13.06
CA GLU A 38 -10.08 -3.61 -12.87
C GLU A 38 -11.23 -3.09 -13.75
N ARG A 39 -11.24 -1.78 -14.03
CA ARG A 39 -12.26 -1.11 -14.85
C ARG A 39 -11.85 -0.91 -16.31
N GLY A 40 -10.66 -1.38 -16.71
CA GLY A 40 -10.13 -1.17 -18.06
C GLY A 40 -9.88 0.30 -18.42
N LEU A 41 -9.63 1.16 -17.42
CA LEU A 41 -9.44 2.60 -17.62
C LEU A 41 -7.98 2.97 -17.87
N THR A 42 -7.75 3.81 -18.86
CA THR A 42 -6.48 4.54 -19.04
C THR A 42 -6.42 5.78 -18.13
N GLN A 43 -5.21 6.30 -17.89
CA GLN A 43 -5.03 7.53 -17.10
C GLN A 43 -5.68 8.75 -17.77
N GLN A 44 -5.69 8.78 -19.10
CA GLN A 44 -6.33 9.84 -19.87
C GLN A 44 -7.86 9.81 -19.71
N GLN A 45 -8.48 8.63 -19.82
CA GLN A 45 -9.92 8.47 -19.62
C GLN A 45 -10.34 8.89 -18.20
N LEU A 46 -9.58 8.47 -17.18
CA LEU A 46 -9.90 8.88 -15.81
C LEU A 46 -9.77 10.41 -15.64
N ALA A 47 -8.76 11.03 -16.26
CA ALA A 47 -8.57 12.48 -16.21
C ALA A 47 -9.76 13.24 -16.78
N GLU A 48 -10.28 12.77 -17.91
CA GLU A 48 -11.47 13.33 -18.58
C GLU A 48 -12.72 13.13 -17.72
N MET A 49 -12.94 11.94 -17.18
CA MET A 49 -14.10 11.61 -16.35
C MET A 49 -14.12 12.38 -15.02
N SER A 50 -12.96 12.54 -14.38
CA SER A 50 -12.85 13.16 -13.04
C SER A 50 -12.55 14.65 -13.07
N GLY A 51 -12.18 15.21 -14.23
CA GLY A 51 -11.69 16.59 -14.34
C GLY A 51 -10.40 16.85 -13.55
N VAL A 52 -9.63 15.80 -13.27
CA VAL A 52 -8.32 15.88 -12.61
C VAL A 52 -7.25 15.83 -13.68
N ARG A 53 -6.18 16.63 -13.53
CA ARG A 53 -5.07 16.62 -14.50
C ARG A 53 -4.48 15.21 -14.61
N GLN A 54 -4.25 14.73 -15.84
CA GLN A 54 -3.64 13.41 -16.08
C GLN A 54 -2.30 13.26 -15.35
N ALA A 55 -1.49 14.32 -15.27
CA ALA A 55 -0.23 14.32 -14.51
C ALA A 55 -0.42 13.99 -13.02
N THR A 56 -1.49 14.51 -12.40
CA THR A 56 -1.85 14.20 -11.02
C THR A 56 -2.27 12.73 -10.87
N ILE A 57 -3.11 12.22 -11.77
CA ILE A 57 -3.48 10.78 -11.79
C ILE A 57 -2.23 9.90 -11.96
N SER A 58 -1.30 10.31 -12.83
CA SER A 58 -0.04 9.62 -13.06
C SER A 58 0.82 9.56 -11.79
N GLN A 59 0.90 10.67 -11.04
CA GLN A 59 1.59 10.72 -9.75
C GLN A 59 0.93 9.80 -8.72
N LEU A 60 -0.39 9.87 -8.60
CA LEU A 60 -1.15 9.00 -7.69
C LEU A 60 -0.98 7.51 -8.01
N CYS A 61 -0.89 7.15 -9.29
CA CYS A 61 -0.62 5.77 -9.73
C CYS A 61 0.79 5.28 -9.38
N ARG A 62 1.75 6.19 -9.15
CA ARG A 62 3.13 5.83 -8.75
C ARG A 62 3.28 5.62 -7.25
N GLY A 63 2.31 6.02 -6.43
CA GLY A 63 2.34 5.83 -4.98
C GLY A 63 3.22 6.83 -4.21
N ASN A 64 4.12 7.57 -4.85
CA ASN A 64 4.91 8.62 -4.20
C ASN A 64 4.12 9.93 -4.09
N VAL A 65 3.21 9.98 -3.12
CA VAL A 65 2.30 11.12 -2.87
C VAL A 65 2.62 11.75 -1.52
N GLU A 66 3.40 12.84 -1.54
CA GLU A 66 3.70 13.61 -0.33
C GLU A 66 2.47 14.37 0.18
N ARG A 67 1.64 14.89 -0.74
CA ARG A 67 0.45 15.67 -0.43
C ARG A 67 -0.72 15.26 -1.30
N LEU A 68 -1.83 14.90 -0.65
CA LEU A 68 -3.09 14.60 -1.30
C LEU A 68 -4.12 15.70 -0.99
N HIS A 69 -4.68 16.29 -2.02
CA HIS A 69 -5.75 17.27 -1.88
C HIS A 69 -7.11 16.56 -1.85
N ILE A 70 -7.93 16.83 -0.83
CA ILE A 70 -9.22 16.13 -0.61
C ILE A 70 -10.15 16.22 -1.85
N PRO A 71 -10.39 17.39 -2.45
CA PRO A 71 -11.16 17.49 -3.69
C PRO A 71 -10.66 16.64 -4.86
N THR A 72 -9.36 16.33 -4.92
CA THR A 72 -8.83 15.41 -5.95
C THR A 72 -9.31 13.99 -5.69
N LEU A 73 -9.26 13.55 -4.43
CA LEU A 73 -9.76 12.24 -4.03
C LEU A 73 -11.26 12.11 -4.26
N GLU A 74 -12.05 13.12 -3.89
CA GLU A 74 -13.50 13.15 -4.11
C GLU A 74 -13.87 13.04 -5.59
N LYS A 75 -13.19 13.81 -6.46
CA LYS A 75 -13.41 13.75 -7.91
C LYS A 75 -13.10 12.38 -8.50
N ILE A 76 -12.01 11.75 -8.07
CA ILE A 76 -11.63 10.41 -8.51
C ILE A 76 -12.65 9.38 -8.02
N ALA A 77 -13.04 9.45 -6.75
CA ALA A 77 -14.03 8.56 -6.16
C ALA A 77 -15.38 8.67 -6.89
N ALA A 78 -15.86 9.89 -7.14
CA ALA A 78 -17.09 10.14 -7.89
C ALA A 78 -17.01 9.60 -9.33
N ALA A 79 -15.91 9.87 -10.05
CA ALA A 79 -15.72 9.38 -11.42
C ALA A 79 -15.68 7.84 -11.52
N MET A 80 -15.20 7.17 -10.47
CA MET A 80 -15.08 5.71 -10.43
C MET A 80 -16.26 5.02 -9.72
N ASN A 81 -17.26 5.80 -9.27
CA ASN A 81 -18.38 5.37 -8.44
C ASN A 81 -17.95 4.58 -7.19
N ILE A 82 -16.96 5.12 -6.47
CA ILE A 82 -16.42 4.52 -5.24
C ILE A 82 -16.97 5.31 -4.06
N THR A 83 -17.66 4.60 -3.15
CA THR A 83 -18.20 5.17 -1.90
C THR A 83 -17.43 4.73 -0.67
N ASP A 84 -16.58 3.71 -0.80
CA ASP A 84 -15.73 3.19 0.28
C ASP A 84 -14.27 3.59 0.04
N ILE A 85 -13.74 4.42 0.94
CA ILE A 85 -12.37 4.94 0.85
C ILE A 85 -11.31 3.83 0.87
N THR A 86 -11.61 2.68 1.48
CA THR A 86 -10.67 1.54 1.56
C THR A 86 -10.35 0.95 0.19
N GLN A 87 -11.20 1.19 -0.81
CA GLN A 87 -10.94 0.80 -2.19
C GLN A 87 -9.81 1.63 -2.83
N LEU A 88 -9.54 2.84 -2.32
CA LEU A 88 -8.51 3.74 -2.84
C LEU A 88 -7.31 3.85 -1.90
N LEU A 89 -7.50 3.68 -0.59
CA LEU A 89 -6.50 3.89 0.44
C LEU A 89 -6.45 2.72 1.41
N SER A 90 -5.26 2.30 1.79
CA SER A 90 -5.08 1.43 2.96
C SER A 90 -3.88 1.85 3.79
N PHE A 91 -3.89 1.46 5.05
CA PHE A 91 -2.72 1.50 5.91
C PHE A 91 -1.98 0.16 5.82
N LEU A 92 -0.66 0.19 5.67
CA LEU A 92 0.19 -0.98 5.81
C LEU A 92 1.29 -0.67 6.85
N PRO A 93 1.49 -1.53 7.86
CA PRO A 93 2.69 -1.48 8.68
C PRO A 93 3.88 -1.89 7.81
N GLU A 94 4.95 -1.10 7.82
CA GLU A 94 6.20 -1.49 7.17
C GLU A 94 7.16 -1.99 8.23
N SER A 95 7.33 -3.31 8.30
CA SER A 95 8.30 -3.91 9.21
C SER A 95 9.70 -3.45 8.81
N GLU A 96 10.54 -3.04 9.77
CA GLU A 96 11.92 -2.58 9.50
C GLU A 96 12.76 -3.61 8.70
N ILE A 97 12.37 -4.88 8.76
CA ILE A 97 12.94 -6.02 8.05
C ILE A 97 12.79 -5.91 6.52
N MET A 98 11.82 -5.14 6.01
CA MET A 98 11.47 -5.04 4.58
C MET A 98 11.95 -3.74 3.91
N SER A 99 12.64 -2.85 4.65
CA SER A 99 13.17 -1.62 4.03
C SER A 99 14.38 -1.96 3.15
N GLY A 100 14.44 -1.43 1.93
CA GLY A 100 15.54 -1.65 0.98
C GLY A 100 16.93 -1.14 1.40
N GLY A 101 17.06 -0.66 2.64
CA GLY A 101 18.32 -0.32 3.31
C GLY A 101 18.67 -1.25 4.48
N ASN A 102 17.90 -2.31 4.73
CA ASN A 102 18.17 -3.24 5.82
C ASN A 102 19.35 -4.16 5.44
N PRO A 103 20.46 -4.15 6.21
CA PRO A 103 21.60 -5.02 5.95
C PRO A 103 21.31 -6.52 6.15
N TYR A 104 20.13 -6.88 6.65
CA TYR A 104 19.64 -8.25 6.83
C TYR A 104 18.45 -8.60 5.93
N ASP A 105 18.14 -7.79 4.91
CA ASP A 105 17.08 -8.11 3.95
C ASP A 105 17.39 -9.43 3.23
N ILE A 106 16.53 -10.43 3.40
CA ILE A 106 16.67 -11.73 2.75
C ILE A 106 16.07 -11.57 1.36
N VAL A 107 16.92 -11.43 0.34
CA VAL A 107 16.49 -11.45 -1.05
C VAL A 107 15.89 -12.83 -1.34
N PHE A 108 14.57 -12.94 -1.28
CA PHE A 108 13.85 -14.10 -1.79
C PHE A 108 13.96 -14.08 -3.31
N ASN A 109 15.05 -14.64 -3.84
CA ASN A 109 15.06 -15.10 -5.22
C ASN A 109 13.98 -16.16 -5.33
N ASN A 110 12.84 -15.78 -5.88
CA ASN A 110 11.90 -16.73 -6.45
C ASN A 110 12.54 -17.30 -7.72
N ASP A 111 13.51 -18.20 -7.53
CA ASP A 111 13.91 -19.15 -8.56
C ASP A 111 12.78 -20.17 -8.71
N LYS A 112 11.69 -19.73 -9.33
CA LYS A 112 10.88 -20.63 -10.16
C LYS A 112 11.55 -20.71 -11.52
N ASN A 113 12.57 -21.56 -11.62
CA ASN A 113 12.97 -22.17 -12.89
C ASN A 113 13.72 -23.48 -12.62
N ALA A 114 13.02 -24.58 -12.95
CA ALA A 114 13.51 -25.94 -13.21
C ALA A 114 14.12 -26.74 -12.05
#